data_AF-A0A4V1AWG4-F1
#
_entry.id   AF-A0A4V1AWG4-F1
#
_cell.length_a   1.000
_cell.length_b   1.000
_cell.length_c   1.000
_cell.angle_alpha   90.00
_cell.angle_beta   90.00
_cell.angle_gamma   90.00
#
_symmetry.space_group_name_H-M   'P 1'
#
loop_
_entity.id
_entity.type
_entity.pdbx_description
1 polymer ?
#
loop_
_entity_poly.entity_id
_entity_poly.type
_entity_poly.pdbx_seq_one_letter_code
_entity_poly.pdbx_strand_id
1 'polypeptide(L)'
;MELERHPSLEQLGVSSWPTWECGISTFPWHYDSTEVGYFLEGTVTVTPEDGEPLQVGKGDLVTFPAGMSCTWEVHHPVKKHYTFK
;
A
#
# COMPACT_ATOMS: atom_id res chain seq x y z
N MET A 1 1.43 -6.58 8.43
CA MET A 1 1.21 -5.27 7.78
C MET A 1 1.41 -4.20 8.81
N GLU A 2 2.14 -3.14 8.47
CA GLU A 2 2.40 -2.00 9.35
C GLU A 2 2.01 -0.70 8.64
N LEU A 3 1.28 0.18 9.32
CA LEU A 3 0.79 1.45 8.78
C LEU A 3 1.40 2.61 9.55
N GLU A 4 2.05 3.51 8.82
CA GLU A 4 2.56 4.77 9.31
C GLU A 4 1.82 5.93 8.63
N ARG A 5 1.18 6.78 9.42
CA ARG A 5 0.45 7.94 8.90
C ARG A 5 1.39 9.14 8.78
N HIS A 6 1.53 9.68 7.57
CA HIS A 6 2.28 10.89 7.26
C HIS A 6 3.76 10.84 7.68
N PRO A 7 4.57 9.90 7.15
CA PRO A 7 6.00 9.84 7.47
C PRO A 7 6.79 11.00 6.84
N SER A 8 8.00 11.23 7.35
CA SER A 8 8.95 12.17 6.75
C SER A 8 9.52 11.62 5.42
N LEU A 9 8.96 12.07 4.30
CA LEU A 9 9.29 11.58 2.95
C LEU A 9 10.74 11.84 2.53
N GLU A 10 11.35 12.94 2.99
CA GLU A 10 12.74 13.29 2.66
C GLU A 10 13.74 12.22 3.14
N GLN A 11 13.45 11.56 4.25
CA GLN A 11 14.33 10.51 4.80
C GLN A 11 14.17 9.17 4.08
N LEU A 12 13.03 8.95 3.43
CA LEU A 12 12.68 7.69 2.77
C LEU A 12 13.06 7.67 1.27
N GLY A 13 13.37 8.84 0.68
CA GLY A 13 13.73 8.93 -0.74
C GLY A 13 12.60 8.50 -1.69
N VAL A 14 11.35 8.60 -1.22
CA VAL A 14 10.16 8.03 -1.87
C VAL A 14 9.94 8.57 -3.28
N SER A 15 10.38 9.80 -3.55
CA SER A 15 10.29 10.44 -4.86
C SER A 15 11.09 9.74 -5.95
N SER A 16 12.06 8.89 -5.59
CA SER A 16 12.85 8.09 -6.55
C SER A 16 12.22 6.73 -6.87
N TRP A 17 11.19 6.33 -6.12
CA TRP A 17 10.57 5.01 -6.27
C TRP A 17 9.65 4.97 -7.49
N PRO A 18 9.50 3.81 -8.15
CA PRO A 18 8.49 3.65 -9.19
C PRO A 18 7.09 3.94 -8.66
N THR A 19 6.21 4.42 -9.53
CA THR A 19 4.80 4.65 -9.24
C THR A 19 3.95 3.50 -9.73
N TRP A 20 2.92 3.17 -8.96
CA TRP A 20 1.87 2.24 -9.34
C TRP A 20 0.52 2.94 -9.25
N GLU A 21 -0.36 2.64 -10.20
CA GLU A 21 -1.69 3.25 -10.33
C GLU A 21 -2.74 2.15 -10.51
N CYS A 22 -3.89 2.31 -9.88
CA CYS A 22 -5.00 1.37 -9.99
C CYS A 22 -6.35 2.06 -9.86
N GLY A 23 -7.28 1.68 -10.73
CA GLY A 23 -8.67 2.14 -10.69
C GLY A 23 -9.49 1.42 -9.62
N ILE A 24 -10.73 1.88 -9.46
CA ILE A 24 -11.74 1.26 -8.57
C ILE A 24 -11.91 -0.21 -8.98
N SER A 25 -11.50 -1.11 -8.09
CA SER A 25 -11.50 -2.55 -8.31
C SER A 25 -11.30 -3.29 -6.99
N THR A 26 -11.75 -4.54 -6.95
CA THR A 26 -11.52 -5.46 -5.82
C THR A 26 -10.81 -6.69 -6.35
N PHE A 27 -9.66 -7.03 -5.78
CA PHE A 27 -8.86 -8.17 -6.24
C PHE A 27 -8.03 -8.78 -5.11
N PRO A 28 -7.77 -10.11 -5.16
CA PRO A 28 -6.80 -10.72 -4.28
C PRO A 28 -5.38 -10.35 -4.71
N TRP A 29 -4.48 -10.18 -3.74
CA TRP A 29 -3.08 -9.88 -3.95
C TRP A 29 -2.19 -10.68 -2.99
N HIS A 30 -1.07 -11.19 -3.52
CA HIS A 30 -0.06 -11.89 -2.74
C HIS A 30 1.28 -11.15 -2.86
N TYR A 31 1.95 -10.94 -1.74
CA TYR A 31 3.24 -10.29 -1.66
C TYR A 31 4.37 -11.32 -1.60
N ASP A 32 5.03 -11.61 -2.72
CA ASP A 32 6.18 -12.52 -2.74
C ASP A 32 7.41 -11.97 -1.97
N SER A 33 7.54 -10.64 -1.92
CA SER A 33 8.60 -9.91 -1.22
C SER A 33 8.02 -8.83 -0.33
N THR A 34 8.84 -8.31 0.58
CA THR A 34 8.41 -7.19 1.44
C THR A 34 8.29 -5.94 0.58
N GLU A 35 7.09 -5.39 0.46
CA GLU A 35 6.82 -4.16 -0.28
C GLU A 35 6.55 -3.02 0.70
N VAL A 36 7.17 -1.86 0.46
CA VAL A 36 6.81 -0.61 1.15
C VAL A 36 6.13 0.31 0.14
N GLY A 37 4.88 0.68 0.41
CA GLY A 37 4.06 1.53 -0.45
C GLY A 37 3.70 2.84 0.24
N TYR A 38 3.97 3.98 -0.40
CA TYR A 38 3.51 5.30 0.03
C TYR A 38 2.39 5.81 -0.88
N PHE A 39 1.22 6.06 -0.31
CA PHE A 39 0.03 6.45 -1.06
C PHE A 39 -0.01 7.95 -1.30
N LEU A 40 0.02 8.34 -2.58
CA LEU A 40 -0.05 9.72 -3.05
C LEU A 40 -1.50 10.21 -3.18
N GLU A 41 -2.40 9.30 -3.58
CA GLU A 41 -3.82 9.57 -3.72
C GLU A 41 -4.65 8.29 -3.63
N GLY A 42 -5.97 8.46 -3.50
CA GLY A 42 -6.93 7.37 -3.39
C GLY A 42 -7.15 6.87 -1.98
N THR A 43 -8.03 5.87 -1.90
CA THR A 43 -8.41 5.19 -0.67
C THR A 43 -8.64 3.72 -0.99
N VAL A 44 -8.01 2.84 -0.23
CA VAL A 44 -8.13 1.39 -0.36
C VAL A 44 -8.38 0.77 1.01
N THR A 45 -9.16 -0.31 1.05
CA THR A 45 -9.21 -1.21 2.19
C THR A 45 -8.40 -2.44 1.86
N VAL A 46 -7.39 -2.75 2.66
CA VAL A 46 -6.57 -3.96 2.54
C VAL A 46 -6.95 -4.91 3.66
N THR A 47 -7.45 -6.09 3.30
CA THR A 47 -7.87 -7.12 4.25
C THR A 47 -6.90 -8.30 4.17
N PRO A 48 -6.00 -8.49 5.16
CA PRO A 48 -5.17 -9.70 5.24
C PRO A 48 -6.05 -10.96 5.37
N GLU A 49 -5.60 -12.11 4.86
CA GLU A 49 -6.36 -13.37 5.04
C GLU A 49 -6.56 -13.72 6.53
N ASP A 50 -5.57 -13.45 7.38
CA ASP A 50 -5.59 -13.76 8.82
C ASP A 50 -5.75 -12.52 9.72
N GLY A 51 -6.35 -11.43 9.22
CA GLY A 51 -6.35 -10.16 9.94
C GLY A 51 -7.58 -9.29 9.72
N GLU A 52 -7.63 -8.18 10.46
CA GLU A 52 -8.68 -7.18 10.30
C GLU A 52 -8.42 -6.29 9.07
N PRO A 53 -9.48 -5.83 8.39
CA PRO A 53 -9.37 -4.88 7.30
C PRO A 53 -8.74 -3.57 7.77
N LEU A 54 -7.81 -3.06 6.98
CA LEU A 54 -7.15 -1.78 7.23
C LEU A 54 -7.43 -0.81 6.09
N GLN A 55 -7.94 0.36 6.44
CA GLN A 55 -8.12 1.45 5.48
C GLN A 55 -6.83 2.26 5.35
N VAL A 56 -6.39 2.45 4.11
CA VAL A 56 -5.18 3.15 3.72
C VAL A 56 -5.55 4.22 2.69
N GLY A 57 -4.97 5.41 2.81
CA GLY A 57 -5.23 6.49 1.87
C GLY A 57 -4.05 7.42 1.68
N LYS A 58 -4.31 8.55 1.03
CA LYS A 58 -3.31 9.58 0.78
C LYS A 58 -2.53 9.98 2.04
N GLY A 59 -1.19 9.95 1.94
CA GLY A 59 -0.28 10.31 3.02
C GLY A 59 0.15 9.13 3.89
N ASP A 60 -0.38 7.94 3.65
CA ASP A 60 -0.03 6.75 4.41
C ASP A 60 1.13 5.99 3.76
N LEU A 61 2.02 5.47 4.60
CA LEU A 61 3.04 4.50 4.23
C LEU A 61 2.67 3.16 4.84
N VAL A 62 2.67 2.13 4.01
CA VAL A 62 2.32 0.77 4.43
C VAL A 62 3.43 -0.18 4.06
N THR A 63 3.85 -0.98 5.03
CA THR A 63 4.76 -2.10 4.82
C THR A 63 3.96 -3.40 4.76
N PHE A 64 4.01 -4.05 3.60
CA PHE A 64 3.43 -5.35 3.33
C PHE A 64 4.53 -6.42 3.46
N PRO A 65 4.47 -7.31 4.45
CA PRO A 65 5.49 -8.34 4.65
C PRO A 65 5.43 -9.42 3.55
N ALA A 66 6.59 -9.97 3.20
CA ALA A 66 6.69 -11.12 2.30
C ALA A 66 5.85 -12.32 2.80
N GLY A 67 5.24 -13.04 1.87
CA GLY A 67 4.33 -14.16 2.12
C GLY A 67 2.92 -13.77 2.55
N MET A 68 2.60 -12.47 2.65
CA MET A 68 1.26 -12.01 2.99
C MET A 68 0.32 -12.09 1.79
N SER A 69 -0.82 -12.74 1.98
CA SER A 69 -1.98 -12.64 1.09
C SER A 69 -3.01 -11.68 1.68
N CYS A 70 -3.66 -10.91 0.80
CA CYS A 70 -4.72 -10.00 1.20
C CYS A 70 -5.70 -9.74 0.05
N THR A 71 -6.85 -9.18 0.39
CA THR A 71 -7.79 -8.62 -0.58
C THR A 71 -7.64 -7.11 -0.59
N TRP A 72 -7.47 -6.54 -1.78
CA TRP A 72 -7.51 -5.11 -2.02
C TRP A 72 -8.90 -4.72 -2.47
N GLU A 73 -9.47 -3.70 -1.85
CA GLU A 73 -10.72 -3.06 -2.25
C GLU A 73 -10.49 -1.55 -2.45
N VAL A 74 -10.34 -1.14 -3.72
CA VAL A 74 -10.02 0.22 -4.11
C VAL A 74 -11.30 1.04 -4.23
N HIS A 75 -11.56 1.92 -3.26
CA HIS A 75 -12.75 2.79 -3.22
C HIS A 75 -12.62 4.00 -4.12
N HIS A 76 -11.42 4.55 -4.21
CA HIS A 76 -11.06 5.68 -5.07
C HIS A 76 -9.74 5.35 -5.79
N PRO A 77 -9.55 5.78 -7.06
CA PRO A 77 -8.32 5.50 -7.80
C PRO A 77 -7.08 5.79 -6.98
N VAL A 78 -6.22 4.79 -6.85
CA VAL A 78 -5.01 4.85 -6.03
C VAL A 78 -3.81 5.15 -6.90
N LYS A 79 -2.94 5.99 -6.38
CA LYS A 79 -1.56 6.15 -6.85
C LYS A 79 -0.63 6.02 -5.67
N LYS A 80 0.38 5.17 -5.79
CA LYS A 80 1.40 4.99 -4.74
C LYS A 80 2.80 4.92 -5.34
N HIS A 81 3.78 5.39 -4.58
CA HIS A 81 5.16 4.96 -4.76
C HIS A 81 5.36 3.60 -4.09
N TYR A 82 6.19 2.74 -4.65
CA TYR A 82 6.47 1.45 -4.04
C TYR A 82 7.94 1.07 -4.19
N THR A 83 8.46 0.32 -3.23
CA THR A 83 9.79 -0.30 -3.31
C THR A 83 9.74 -1.68 -2.69
N PHE A 84 10.60 -2.58 -3.18
CA PHE A 84 10.78 -3.91 -2.62
C PHE A 84 12.04 -3.94 -1.76
N LYS A 85 11.96 -4.61 -0.60
CA LYS A 85 13.10 -4.89 0.27
C LYS A 85 13.48 -6.36 0.21
#